data_AF-A0A955HCE5-F1
#
_entry.id   AF-A0A955HCE5-F1
#
_cell.length_a   1.000
_cell.length_b   1.000
_cell.length_c   1.000
_cell.angle_alpha   90.00
_cell.angle_beta   90.00
_cell.angle_gamma   90.00
#
_symmetry.space_group_name_H-M   'P 1'
#
loop_
_entity.id
_entity.type
_entity.pdbx_description
1 polymer ?
#
loop_
_entity_poly.entity_id
_entity_poly.type
_entity_poly.pdbx_seq_one_letter_code
_entity_poly.pdbx_strand_id
1 'polypeptide(L)'
;MKQYLVPVVVVILALMFLDPFMIVMPEMLFYIGSGIFFVAFALYAATVWNEQVADEREYAHRAYAGRVAYLVGATVAVIGILYQALVLHSVDPVLVILLLAMIIGKSLGLRHIQKRL
;
A
#
# COMPACT_ATOMS: atom_id res chain seq x y z
N MET A 1 16.01 11.94 8.93
CA MET A 1 16.00 12.03 7.44
C MET A 1 16.06 10.66 6.74
N LYS A 2 16.93 9.71 7.13
CA LYS A 2 17.03 8.39 6.47
C LYS A 2 15.72 7.55 6.44
N GLN A 3 14.84 7.66 7.44
CA GLN A 3 13.58 6.89 7.52
C GLN A 3 12.57 7.22 6.41
N TYR A 4 12.60 8.43 5.83
CA TYR A 4 11.64 8.84 4.79
C TYR A 4 12.14 8.59 3.37
N LEU A 5 13.40 8.22 3.18
CA LEU A 5 13.99 8.08 1.85
C LEU A 5 13.37 6.92 1.08
N VAL A 6 13.23 5.75 1.72
CA VAL A 6 12.65 4.55 1.13
C VAL A 6 11.18 4.76 0.71
N PRO A 7 10.26 5.27 1.56
CA PRO A 7 8.88 5.49 1.14
C PRO A 7 8.76 6.54 0.02
N VAL A 8 9.58 7.59 0.04
CA VAL A 8 9.58 8.60 -1.04
C VAL A 8 9.97 7.98 -2.38
N VAL A 9 11.00 7.13 -2.42
CA VAL A 9 11.40 6.42 -3.65
C VAL A 9 10.27 5.51 -4.14
N VAL A 10 9.63 4.75 -3.26
CA VAL A 10 8.49 3.89 -3.63
C VAL A 10 7.32 4.70 -4.19
N VAL A 11 7.01 5.85 -3.60
CA VAL A 11 5.95 6.75 -4.11
C VAL A 11 6.30 7.29 -5.49
N ILE A 12 7.52 7.77 -5.70
CA ILE A 12 7.96 8.27 -7.02
C ILE A 12 7.86 7.17 -8.07
N LEU A 13 8.36 5.96 -7.76
CA LEU A 13 8.27 4.82 -8.67
C LEU A 13 6.81 4.47 -8.97
N ALA A 14 5.93 4.41 -7.98
CA ALA A 14 4.50 4.15 -8.17
C ALA A 14 3.83 5.21 -9.07
N LEU A 15 4.18 6.49 -8.92
CA LEU A 15 3.66 7.55 -9.77
C LEU A 15 4.15 7.45 -11.22
N MET A 16 5.36 6.95 -11.46
CA MET A 16 5.84 6.69 -12.82
C MET A 16 5.00 5.64 -13.55
N PHE A 17 4.41 4.68 -12.83
CA PHE A 17 3.52 3.66 -13.42
C PHE A 17 2.14 4.18 -13.83
N LEU A 18 1.74 5.38 -13.39
CA LEU A 18 0.49 6.00 -13.85
C LEU A 18 0.57 6.50 -15.30
N ASP A 19 1.75 6.42 -15.91
CA ASP A 19 2.07 6.81 -17.29
C ASP A 19 1.29 8.06 -17.78
N PRO A 20 1.39 9.19 -17.07
CA PRO A 20 0.58 10.38 -17.38
C PRO A 20 0.90 11.01 -18.75
N PHE A 21 1.99 10.59 -19.40
CA PHE A 21 2.44 11.17 -20.65
C PHE A 21 2.53 10.20 -21.83
N MET A 22 2.35 8.88 -21.64
CA MET A 22 2.48 7.86 -22.71
C MET A 22 3.83 7.91 -23.47
N ILE A 23 4.84 8.60 -22.91
CA ILE A 23 6.16 8.83 -23.52
C ILE A 23 7.17 7.76 -23.08
N VAL A 24 6.91 7.05 -21.97
CA VAL A 24 7.97 6.37 -21.19
C VAL A 24 8.09 4.87 -21.46
N MET A 25 7.10 4.16 -22.02
CA MET A 25 7.10 2.69 -21.97
C MET A 25 7.13 1.93 -23.31
N PRO A 26 8.33 1.71 -23.88
CA PRO A 26 8.67 0.47 -24.58
C PRO A 26 8.56 -0.74 -23.62
N GLU A 27 8.09 -1.90 -24.09
CA GLU A 27 7.80 -3.08 -23.25
C GLU A 27 8.97 -3.52 -22.35
N MET A 28 10.22 -3.38 -22.81
CA MET A 28 11.39 -3.75 -22.02
C MET A 28 11.55 -2.92 -20.73
N LEU A 29 11.24 -1.62 -20.78
CA LEU A 29 11.34 -0.74 -19.61
C LEU A 29 10.23 -1.03 -18.58
N PHE A 30 9.07 -1.54 -19.02
CA PHE A 30 8.00 -1.98 -18.12
C PHE A 30 8.41 -3.18 -17.26
N TYR A 31 9.00 -4.22 -17.87
CA TYR A 31 9.44 -5.39 -17.13
C TYR A 31 10.59 -5.08 -16.16
N ILE A 32 11.57 -4.28 -16.58
CA ILE A 32 12.67 -3.87 -15.70
C ILE A 32 12.16 -2.97 -14.57
N GLY A 33 11.31 -1.99 -14.89
CA GLY A 33 10.72 -1.08 -13.92
C GLY A 33 9.88 -1.81 -12.87
N SER A 34 9.08 -2.80 -13.27
CA SER A 34 8.23 -3.57 -12.35
C SER A 34 9.07 -4.44 -11.41
N GLY A 35 10.18 -5.01 -11.89
CA GLY A 35 11.15 -5.70 -11.04
C GLY A 35 11.77 -4.78 -9.98
N ILE A 36 12.25 -3.60 -10.38
CA ILE A 36 12.81 -2.61 -9.45
C ILE A 36 11.77 -2.16 -8.42
N PHE A 37 10.54 -1.89 -8.87
CA PHE A 37 9.44 -1.51 -8.00
C PHE A 37 9.13 -2.58 -6.96
N PHE A 38 9.08 -3.85 -7.38
CA PHE A 38 8.84 -4.97 -6.46
C PHE A 38 9.93 -5.09 -5.39
N VAL A 39 11.20 -4.95 -5.77
CA VAL A 39 12.32 -4.96 -4.82
C VAL A 39 12.25 -3.77 -3.87
N ALA A 40 11.97 -2.57 -4.36
CA ALA A 40 11.85 -1.37 -3.54
C ALA A 40 10.69 -1.49 -2.53
N PHE A 41 9.54 -2.02 -2.98
CA PHE A 41 8.41 -2.31 -2.11
C PHE A 41 8.75 -3.37 -1.06
N ALA A 42 9.44 -4.45 -1.43
CA ALA A 42 9.86 -5.49 -0.49
C ALA A 42 10.80 -4.94 0.60
N LEU A 43 11.75 -4.08 0.23
CA LEU A 43 12.62 -3.38 1.19
C LEU A 43 11.80 -2.50 2.13
N TYR A 44 10.85 -1.73 1.59
CA TYR A 44 9.95 -0.91 2.42
C TYR A 44 9.11 -1.77 3.38
N ALA A 45 8.48 -2.85 2.89
CA ALA A 45 7.70 -3.76 3.70
C ALA A 45 8.54 -4.40 4.83
N ALA A 46 9.79 -4.77 4.56
CA ALA A 46 10.71 -5.28 5.57
C ALA A 46 11.05 -4.23 6.64
N THR A 47 11.20 -2.95 6.27
CA THR A 47 11.41 -1.87 7.24
C THR A 47 10.19 -1.66 8.13
N VAL A 48 8.98 -1.68 7.56
CA VAL A 48 7.72 -1.55 8.32
C VAL A 48 7.52 -2.72 9.28
N TRP A 49 7.90 -3.94 8.87
CA TRP A 49 7.77 -5.13 9.73
C TRP A 49 8.74 -5.14 10.91
N ASN A 50 9.98 -4.67 10.70
CA ASN A 50 11.02 -4.69 11.72
C ASN A 50 11.04 -3.46 12.64
N GLU A 51 10.06 -2.57 12.55
CA GLU A 51 9.96 -1.39 13.41
C GLU A 51 9.76 -1.79 14.89
N GLN A 52 10.81 -1.64 15.70
CA GLN A 52 10.74 -1.83 17.15
C GLN A 52 10.05 -0.64 17.82
N VAL A 53 9.37 -0.88 18.94
CA VAL A 53 8.74 0.17 19.76
C VAL A 53 9.66 0.43 20.95
N ALA A 54 10.15 1.66 21.12
CA ALA A 54 10.98 2.02 22.26
C ALA A 54 10.16 2.59 23.44
N ASP A 55 9.00 3.22 23.15
CA ASP A 55 8.15 3.91 24.14
C ASP A 55 6.64 3.72 23.84
N GLU A 56 5.80 3.81 24.88
CA GLU A 56 4.33 3.78 24.79
C GLU A 56 3.79 4.92 23.89
N ARG A 57 4.47 6.06 23.86
CA ARG A 57 4.13 7.19 22.96
C ARG A 57 4.31 6.81 21.49
N GLU A 58 5.39 6.12 21.15
CA GLU A 58 5.63 5.64 19.79
C GLU A 58 4.62 4.57 19.37
N TYR A 59 4.19 3.72 20.30
CA TYR A 59 3.11 2.75 20.07
C TYR A 59 1.81 3.45 19.64
N ALA A 60 1.40 4.51 20.35
CA ALA A 60 0.20 5.27 20.04
C ALA A 60 0.29 5.95 18.67
N HIS A 61 1.43 6.57 18.34
CA HIS A 61 1.65 7.19 17.04
C HIS A 61 1.61 6.17 15.89
N ARG A 62 2.23 4.99 16.06
CA ARG A 62 2.19 3.92 15.06
C ARG A 62 0.78 3.35 14.88
N ALA A 63 0.06 3.12 15.98
CA ALA A 63 -1.31 2.64 15.92
C ALA A 63 -2.22 3.65 15.20
N TYR A 64 -2.03 4.95 15.42
CA TYR A 64 -2.75 5.99 14.70
C TYR A 64 -2.38 6.02 13.21
N ALA A 65 -1.09 6.00 12.88
CA ALA A 65 -0.61 5.97 11.50
C ALA A 65 -1.16 4.75 10.72
N GLY A 66 -1.14 3.56 11.34
CA GLY A 66 -1.71 2.34 10.74
C GLY A 66 -3.21 2.42 10.50
N ARG A 67 -3.96 3.08 11.39
CA ARG A 67 -5.40 3.34 11.19
C ARG A 67 -5.66 4.30 10.04
N VAL A 68 -4.89 5.38 9.96
CA VAL A 68 -5.00 6.37 8.88
C VAL A 68 -4.68 5.72 7.53
N ALA A 69 -3.55 5.00 7.43
CA ALA A 69 -3.17 4.30 6.20
C ALA A 69 -4.22 3.29 5.75
N TYR A 70 -4.79 2.51 6.69
CA TYR A 70 -5.89 1.59 6.38
C TYR A 70 -7.11 2.32 5.83
N LEU A 71 -7.53 3.41 6.46
CA LEU A 71 -8.72 4.16 6.04
C LEU A 71 -8.51 4.78 4.66
N VAL A 72 -7.36 5.45 4.44
CA VAL A 72 -7.02 6.03 3.13
C VAL A 72 -7.01 4.95 2.05
N GLY A 73 -6.32 3.83 2.28
CA GLY A 73 -6.26 2.74 1.30
C GLY A 73 -7.62 2.12 1.00
N ALA A 74 -8.44 1.87 2.02
CA ALA A 74 -9.79 1.34 1.83
C ALA A 74 -10.69 2.33 1.08
N THR A 75 -10.62 3.63 1.40
CA THR A 75 -11.37 4.67 0.70
C THR A 75 -10.96 4.77 -0.77
N VAL A 76 -9.66 4.77 -1.07
CA VAL A 76 -9.16 4.79 -2.45
C VAL A 76 -9.61 3.55 -3.22
N ALA A 77 -9.54 2.35 -2.61
CA ALA A 77 -10.03 1.12 -3.23
C ALA A 77 -11.53 1.19 -3.54
N VAL A 78 -12.35 1.67 -2.60
CA VAL A 78 -13.80 1.85 -2.81
C VAL A 78 -14.07 2.85 -3.94
N ILE A 79 -13.41 4.02 -3.93
CA ILE A 79 -13.56 5.02 -5.00
C ILE A 79 -13.14 4.43 -6.34
N GLY A 80 -12.04 3.68 -6.40
CA GLY A 80 -11.58 3.01 -7.61
C GLY A 80 -12.58 1.99 -8.15
N ILE A 81 -13.18 1.16 -7.28
CA ILE A 81 -14.23 0.20 -7.67
C ILE A 81 -15.46 0.94 -8.20
N LEU A 82 -15.90 2.00 -7.52
CA LEU A 82 -17.05 2.80 -7.96
C LEU A 82 -16.77 3.46 -9.31
N TYR A 83 -15.58 4.02 -9.51
CA TYR A 83 -15.18 4.61 -10.79
C TYR A 83 -15.16 3.56 -11.91
N GLN A 84 -14.55 2.40 -11.67
CA GLN A 84 -14.52 1.29 -12.64
C GLN A 84 -15.93 0.76 -12.96
N ALA A 85 -16.79 0.62 -11.95
CA ALA A 85 -18.16 0.15 -12.14
C ALA A 85 -19.02 1.15 -12.92
N LEU A 86 -18.91 2.45 -12.62
CA LEU A 86 -19.79 3.49 -13.19
C LEU A 86 -19.30 4.03 -14.55
N VAL A 87 -17.98 4.18 -14.73
CA VAL A 87 -17.41 4.79 -15.94
C VAL A 87 -17.01 3.71 -16.94
N LEU A 88 -16.24 2.72 -16.48
CA LEU A 88 -15.68 1.69 -17.35
C LEU A 88 -16.63 0.49 -17.56
N HIS A 89 -17.71 0.40 -16.77
CA HIS A 89 -18.68 -0.72 -16.81
C HIS A 89 -18.02 -2.10 -16.68
N SER A 90 -16.82 -2.15 -16.13
CA SER A 90 -16.02 -3.35 -15.91
C SER A 90 -15.28 -3.18 -14.59
N VAL A 91 -15.47 -4.11 -13.65
CA VAL A 91 -14.79 -4.06 -12.35
C VAL A 91 -13.63 -5.03 -12.37
N ASP A 92 -12.43 -4.56 -12.05
CA ASP A 92 -11.25 -5.42 -11.89
C ASP A 92 -11.41 -6.28 -10.62
N PRO A 93 -11.45 -7.62 -10.73
CA PRO A 93 -11.54 -8.50 -9.57
C PRO A 93 -10.40 -8.30 -8.57
N VAL A 94 -9.20 -7.90 -9.04
CA VAL A 94 -8.03 -7.69 -8.17
C VAL A 94 -8.28 -6.57 -7.16
N LEU A 95 -8.97 -5.51 -7.57
CA LEU A 95 -9.27 -4.37 -6.70
C LEU A 95 -10.27 -4.75 -5.59
N VAL A 96 -11.23 -5.62 -5.91
CA VAL A 96 -12.17 -6.18 -4.93
C VAL A 96 -11.45 -7.10 -3.95
N ILE A 97 -10.58 -7.98 -4.45
CA ILE A 97 -9.77 -8.88 -3.63
C ILE A 97 -8.86 -8.07 -2.69
N LEU A 98 -8.27 -6.98 -3.18
CA LEU A 98 -7.45 -6.06 -2.37
C LEU A 98 -8.24 -5.50 -1.19
N LEU A 99 -9.46 -5.00 -1.42
CA LEU A 99 -10.30 -4.46 -0.35
C LEU A 99 -10.67 -5.54 0.68
N LEU A 100 -11.03 -6.74 0.21
CA LEU A 100 -11.33 -7.89 1.08
C LEU A 100 -10.11 -8.30 1.91
N ALA A 101 -8.93 -8.39 1.28
CA ALA A 101 -7.68 -8.74 1.96
C ALA A 101 -7.33 -7.72 3.06
N MET A 102 -7.50 -6.42 2.80
CA MET A 102 -7.31 -5.38 3.81
C MET A 102 -8.25 -5.58 5.01
N ILE A 103 -9.56 -5.77 4.76
CA ILE A 103 -10.58 -5.97 5.80
C ILE A 103 -10.27 -7.20 6.65
N ILE A 104 -10.00 -8.33 6.01
CA ILE A 104 -9.65 -9.59 6.69
C ILE A 104 -8.36 -9.41 7.49
N GLY A 105 -7.33 -8.82 6.89
CA GLY A 105 -6.04 -8.57 7.55
C GLY A 105 -6.19 -7.75 8.83
N LYS A 106 -6.94 -6.64 8.79
CA LYS A 106 -7.21 -5.82 9.97
C LYS A 106 -7.99 -6.58 11.03
N SER A 107 -9.00 -7.35 10.62
CA SER A 107 -9.84 -8.16 11.51
C SER A 107 -9.03 -9.23 12.25
N LEU A 108 -8.18 -9.95 11.52
CA LEU A 108 -7.30 -10.97 12.09
C LEU A 108 -6.24 -10.35 12.99
N GLY A 109 -5.64 -9.23 12.59
CA GLY A 109 -4.66 -8.52 13.42
C GLY A 109 -5.23 -8.10 14.77
N LEU A 110 -6.45 -7.54 14.79
CA LEU A 110 -7.14 -7.17 16.04
C LEU A 110 -7.42 -8.39 16.93
N ARG A 111 -7.87 -9.51 16.34
CA ARG A 111 -8.12 -10.75 17.09
C ARG A 111 -6.86 -11.32 17.74
N HIS A 112 -5.71 -11.24 17.06
CA HIS A 112 -4.45 -11.72 17.64
C HIS A 112 -4.01 -10.89 18.85
N ILE A 113 -4.23 -9.58 18.81
CA ILE A 113 -3.92 -8.69 19.93
C ILE A 113 -4.87 -8.98 21.11
N GLN A 114 -6.16 -9.13 20.85
CA GLN A 114 -7.16 -9.41 21.90
C GLN A 114 -6.94 -10.74 22.61
N LYS A 115 -6.44 -11.77 21.92
CA LYS A 115 -6.13 -13.08 22.55
C LYS A 115 -4.88 -13.07 23.43
N ARG A 116 -4.04 -12.03 23.33
CA ARG A 116 -2.74 -11.94 24.00
C ARG A 116 -2.75 -11.03 25.22
N LEU A 117 -3.89 -10.37 25.49
CA LEU A 117 -4.22 -9.58 26.68
C LEU A 117 -5.07 -10.44 27.63
#